data_AF-A0A968YZL1-F1
#
_entry.id   AF-A0A968YZL1-F1
#
_cell.length_a   1.000
_cell.length_b   1.000
_cell.length_c   1.000
_cell.angle_alpha   90.00
_cell.angle_beta   90.00
_cell.angle_gamma   90.00
#
_symmetry.space_group_name_H-M   'P 1'
#
loop_
_entity.id
_entity.type
_entity.pdbx_description
1 polymer ?
#
loop_
_entity_poly.entity_id
_entity_poly.type
_entity_poly.pdbx_seq_one_letter_code
_entity_poly.pdbx_strand_id
1 'polypeptide(L)'
;MLALNPNFYEAWYGRGFALYNLGQPTDAIASFDRTIALKPDYHPAWYDRARCYAAQGAIQPALENLKKAIDLNTANPLEYKEMVQRDSVFDTLRRNDFISTFNTIPLGF
;
A
#
# COMPACT_ATOMS: atom_id res chain seq x y z
N MET A 1 9.23 35.20 4.43
CA MET A 1 9.58 33.84 3.97
C MET A 1 8.74 32.86 4.76
N LEU A 2 7.69 32.28 4.17
CA LEU A 2 6.97 31.17 4.80
C LEU A 2 7.80 29.90 4.52
N ALA A 3 8.44 29.36 5.56
CA ALA A 3 9.01 28.02 5.51
C ALA A 3 7.84 27.03 5.33
N LEU A 4 7.68 26.49 4.12
CA LEU A 4 6.73 25.40 3.88
C LEU A 4 7.21 24.17 4.66
N ASN A 5 6.35 23.66 5.53
CA ASN A 5 6.63 22.56 6.44
C ASN A 5 7.26 21.35 5.72
N PRO A 6 8.30 20.71 6.28
CA PRO A 6 8.98 19.56 5.68
C PRO A 6 8.14 18.26 5.61
N ASN A 7 6.92 18.26 6.16
CA ASN A 7 6.08 17.06 6.28
C ASN A 7 4.91 17.03 5.27
N PHE A 8 5.16 17.47 4.04
CA PHE A 8 4.10 17.58 3.02
C PHE A 8 3.56 16.20 2.63
N TYR A 9 4.40 15.16 2.59
CA TYR A 9 3.97 13.81 2.20
C TYR A 9 3.11 13.13 3.29
N GLU A 10 3.40 13.37 4.58
CA GLU A 10 2.62 12.86 5.71
C GLU A 10 1.21 13.46 5.73
N ALA A 11 1.06 14.73 5.36
CA ALA A 11 -0.26 15.36 5.24
C ALA A 11 -1.10 14.70 4.14
N TRP A 12 -0.50 14.42 2.97
CA TRP A 12 -1.16 13.65 1.92
C TRP A 12 -1.47 12.22 2.34
N TYR A 13 -0.56 11.57 3.08
CA TYR A 13 -0.76 10.21 3.57
C TYR A 13 -1.91 10.16 4.57
N GLY A 14 -1.93 11.07 5.55
CA GLY A 14 -3.01 11.19 6.52
C GLY A 14 -4.37 11.45 5.87
N ARG A 15 -4.40 12.30 4.84
CA ARG A 15 -5.61 12.50 4.02
C ARG A 15 -6.04 11.21 3.33
N GLY A 16 -5.12 10.49 2.70
CA GLY A 16 -5.41 9.22 2.02
C GLY A 16 -5.96 8.16 2.97
N PHE A 17 -5.33 8.02 4.14
CA PHE A 17 -5.77 7.09 5.18
C PHE A 17 -7.17 7.43 5.70
N ALA A 18 -7.45 8.72 5.94
CA ALA A 18 -8.78 9.18 6.36
C ALA A 18 -9.85 8.88 5.30
N LEU A 19 -9.57 9.19 4.03
CA LEU A 19 -10.49 8.93 2.90
C LEU A 19 -10.77 7.44 2.71
N TYR A 20 -9.76 6.58 2.87
CA TYR A 20 -9.96 5.13 2.82
C TYR A 20 -10.91 4.66 3.91
N ASN A 21 -10.74 5.13 5.15
CA ASN A 21 -11.63 4.80 6.28
C ASN A 21 -13.04 5.37 6.11
N LEU A 22 -13.21 6.44 5.32
CA LEU A 22 -14.51 6.98 4.92
C LEU A 22 -15.15 6.22 3.75
N GLY A 23 -14.53 5.16 3.24
CA GLY A 23 -15.04 4.38 2.12
C GLY A 23 -14.87 5.09 0.77
N GLN A 24 -13.90 6.00 0.64
CA GLN A 24 -13.59 6.75 -0.57
C GLN A 24 -12.23 6.31 -1.16
N PRO A 25 -12.10 5.07 -1.67
CA PRO A 25 -10.81 4.51 -2.07
C PRO A 25 -10.20 5.23 -3.29
N THR A 26 -11.01 5.80 -4.18
CA THR A 26 -10.51 6.56 -5.35
C THR A 26 -9.80 7.86 -4.92
N ASP A 27 -10.39 8.62 -4.00
CA ASP A 27 -9.77 9.85 -3.48
C ASP A 27 -8.58 9.54 -2.56
N ALA A 28 -8.63 8.40 -1.86
CA ALA A 28 -7.51 7.89 -1.09
C ALA A 28 -6.30 7.58 -1.99
N ILE A 29 -6.51 6.89 -3.12
CA ILE A 29 -5.47 6.64 -4.12
C ILE A 29 -4.83 7.94 -4.59
N ALA A 30 -5.62 8.95 -4.96
CA ALA A 30 -5.09 10.24 -5.41
C ALA A 30 -4.22 10.92 -4.33
N SER A 31 -4.52 10.68 -3.05
CA SER A 31 -3.72 11.20 -1.93
C SER A 31 -2.43 10.41 -1.75
N PHE A 32 -2.49 9.07 -1.83
CA PHE A 32 -1.31 8.22 -1.78
C PHE A 32 -0.38 8.44 -2.98
N ASP A 33 -0.92 8.73 -4.17
CA ASP A 33 -0.14 9.12 -5.34
C ASP A 33 0.70 10.38 -5.07
N ARG A 34 0.13 11.35 -4.36
CA ARG A 34 0.88 12.55 -3.92
C ARG A 34 1.95 12.20 -2.90
N THR A 35 1.65 11.34 -1.92
CA THR A 35 2.65 10.85 -0.97
C THR A 35 3.81 10.16 -1.69
N ILE A 36 3.53 9.26 -2.63
CA ILE A 36 4.53 8.51 -3.40
C ILE A 36 5.34 9.43 -4.31
N ALA A 37 4.71 10.43 -4.93
CA ALA A 37 5.42 11.42 -5.76
C ALA A 37 6.42 12.26 -4.95
N LEU A 38 6.13 12.51 -3.67
CA LEU A 38 6.99 13.29 -2.77
C LEU A 38 8.02 12.43 -2.06
N LYS A 39 7.63 11.21 -1.67
CA LYS A 39 8.44 10.25 -0.93
C LYS A 39 8.21 8.83 -1.47
N PRO A 40 8.89 8.45 -2.56
CA PRO A 40 8.65 7.18 -3.25
C PRO A 40 9.09 5.94 -2.47
N ASP A 41 9.97 6.11 -1.47
CA ASP A 41 10.44 5.06 -0.56
C ASP A 41 9.53 4.87 0.67
N TYR A 42 8.46 5.67 0.81
CA TYR A 42 7.50 5.53 1.91
C TYR A 42 6.58 4.32 1.68
N HIS A 43 7.08 3.14 2.02
CA HIS A 43 6.39 1.86 1.86
C HIS A 43 4.96 1.79 2.42
N PRO A 44 4.56 2.51 3.51
CA PRO A 44 3.16 2.49 3.96
C PRO A 44 2.15 3.02 2.94
N ALA A 45 2.52 4.05 2.16
CA ALA A 45 1.64 4.57 1.12
C ALA A 45 1.38 3.58 -0.01
N TRP A 46 2.38 2.76 -0.37
CA TRP A 46 2.22 1.69 -1.35
C TRP A 46 1.27 0.60 -0.82
N TYR A 47 1.41 0.21 0.44
CA TYR A 47 0.53 -0.78 1.06
C TYR A 47 -0.93 -0.30 1.16
N ASP A 48 -1.18 0.92 1.65
CA ASP A 48 -2.55 1.43 1.75
C ASP A 48 -3.16 1.73 0.37
N ARG A 49 -2.36 2.10 -0.63
CA ARG A 49 -2.83 2.17 -2.02
C ARG A 49 -3.20 0.78 -2.57
N ALA A 50 -2.46 -0.28 -2.20
CA ALA A 50 -2.84 -1.65 -2.53
C ALA A 50 -4.20 -2.05 -1.94
N ARG A 51 -4.47 -1.67 -0.68
CA ARG A 51 -5.77 -1.89 -0.03
C ARG A 51 -6.90 -1.17 -0.75
N CYS A 52 -6.67 0.07 -1.20
CA CYS A 52 -7.64 0.81 -2.00
C CYS A 52 -7.98 0.13 -3.33
N TYR A 53 -6.98 -0.42 -4.03
CA TYR A 53 -7.22 -1.17 -5.26
C TYR A 53 -7.93 -2.50 -4.99
N ALA A 54 -7.55 -3.22 -3.93
CA ALA A 54 -8.19 -4.46 -3.51
C ALA A 54 -9.67 -4.24 -3.15
N ALA A 55 -9.99 -3.15 -2.43
CA ALA A 55 -11.36 -2.76 -2.10
C ALA A 55 -12.22 -2.48 -3.34
N GLN A 56 -11.61 -2.06 -4.45
CA GLN A 56 -12.27 -1.85 -5.73
C GLN A 56 -12.29 -3.11 -6.63
N GLY A 57 -11.75 -4.23 -6.17
CA GLY A 57 -11.61 -5.46 -6.97
C GLY A 57 -10.54 -5.35 -8.07
N ALA A 58 -9.73 -4.29 -8.07
CA ALA A 58 -8.65 -4.09 -9.03
C ALA A 58 -7.42 -4.92 -8.62
N ILE A 59 -7.44 -6.22 -8.96
CA ILE A 59 -6.47 -7.20 -8.48
C ILE A 59 -5.04 -6.85 -8.91
N GLN A 60 -4.79 -6.65 -10.21
CA GLN A 60 -3.43 -6.39 -10.71
C GLN A 60 -2.74 -5.19 -10.05
N PRO A 61 -3.35 -3.98 -10.03
CA PRO A 61 -2.70 -2.84 -9.37
C PRO A 61 -2.57 -3.04 -7.86
N ALA A 62 -3.47 -3.78 -7.19
CA ALA A 62 -3.27 -4.12 -5.77
C ALA A 62 -2.00 -4.95 -5.56
N LEU A 63 -1.75 -5.95 -6.42
CA LEU A 63 -0.59 -6.83 -6.34
C LEU A 63 0.72 -6.09 -6.59
N GLU A 64 0.77 -5.24 -7.62
CA GLU A 64 1.95 -4.43 -7.94
C GLU A 64 2.34 -3.52 -6.78
N ASN A 65 1.34 -2.89 -6.15
CA ASN A 65 1.55 -2.00 -5.02
C ASN A 65 1.99 -2.75 -3.75
N LEU A 66 1.38 -3.91 -3.47
CA LEU A 66 1.78 -4.75 -2.35
C LEU A 66 3.22 -5.23 -2.50
N LYS A 67 3.61 -5.68 -3.70
CA LYS A 67 4.99 -6.06 -3.98
C LYS A 67 5.95 -4.90 -3.72
N LYS A 68 5.62 -3.71 -4.22
CA LYS A 68 6.45 -2.53 -4.03
C LYS A 68 6.62 -2.15 -2.55
N ALA A 69 5.56 -2.26 -1.74
CA ALA A 69 5.62 -2.01 -0.31
C ALA A 69 6.59 -2.96 0.41
N ILE A 70 6.60 -4.25 0.03
CA ILE A 70 7.50 -5.26 0.59
C ILE A 70 8.94 -5.01 0.17
N ASP A 71 9.17 -4.76 -1.13
CA ASP A 71 10.51 -4.50 -1.67
C ASP A 71 11.17 -3.27 -1.02
N LEU A 72 10.36 -2.28 -0.63
CA LEU A 72 10.82 -1.06 0.04
C LEU A 72 10.98 -1.22 1.58
N ASN A 73 10.22 -2.12 2.21
CA ASN A 73 10.33 -2.39 3.65
C ASN A 73 11.46 -3.39 3.94
N THR A 74 12.70 -3.01 3.61
CA THR A 74 13.88 -3.85 3.81
C THR A 74 14.19 -4.12 5.28
N ALA A 75 13.72 -3.25 6.19
CA ALA A 75 13.90 -3.41 7.63
C ALA A 75 12.98 -4.49 8.22
N ASN A 76 11.76 -4.64 7.68
CA ASN A 76 10.81 -5.66 8.11
C ASN A 76 9.95 -6.20 6.95
N PRO A 77 10.54 -6.98 6.02
CA PRO A 77 9.83 -7.43 4.82
C PRO A 77 8.69 -8.42 5.11
N LEU A 78 8.59 -8.94 6.34
CA LEU A 78 7.52 -9.85 6.76
C LEU A 78 6.26 -9.11 7.22
N GLU A 79 6.36 -7.83 7.60
CA GLU A 79 5.23 -7.05 8.13
C GLU A 79 4.01 -7.11 7.20
N TYR A 80 4.18 -6.70 5.94
CA TYR A 80 3.08 -6.71 4.97
C TYR A 80 2.65 -8.11 4.56
N LYS A 81 3.57 -9.10 4.65
CA LYS A 81 3.23 -10.50 4.42
C LYS A 81 2.30 -11.05 5.50
N GLU A 82 2.46 -10.63 6.74
CA GLU A 82 1.58 -11.03 7.83
C GLU A 82 0.26 -10.25 7.80
N MET A 83 0.32 -8.94 7.55
CA MET A 83 -0.86 -8.08 7.48
C MET A 83 -1.81 -8.54 6.37
N VAL A 84 -1.29 -8.88 5.18
CA VAL A 84 -2.13 -9.32 4.04
C VAL A 84 -2.86 -10.63 4.33
N GLN A 85 -2.41 -11.46 5.27
CA GLN A 85 -3.11 -12.71 5.65
C GLN A 85 -4.27 -12.45 6.63
N ARG A 86 -4.26 -11.32 7.33
CA ARG A 86 -5.26 -10.98 8.34
C ARG A 86 -6.27 -9.95 7.85
N ASP A 87 -5.87 -9.09 6.92
CA ASP A 87 -6.76 -8.10 6.33
C ASP A 87 -7.73 -8.79 5.35
N SER A 88 -9.03 -8.60 5.57
CA SER A 88 -10.11 -9.17 4.76
C SER A 88 -10.23 -8.48 3.40
N VAL A 89 -9.71 -7.26 3.23
CA VAL A 89 -9.73 -6.56 1.94
C VAL A 89 -8.99 -7.36 0.85
N PHE A 90 -8.04 -8.21 1.27
CA PHE A 90 -7.26 -9.08 0.39
C PHE A 90 -7.83 -10.49 0.23
N ASP A 91 -9.03 -10.78 0.74
CA ASP A 91 -9.68 -12.08 0.55
C ASP A 91 -9.80 -12.45 -0.94
N THR A 92 -10.16 -11.48 -1.78
CA THR A 92 -10.23 -11.66 -3.23
C THR A 92 -8.85 -11.96 -3.82
N LEU A 93 -7.79 -11.35 -3.30
CA LEU A 93 -6.42 -11.60 -3.76
C LEU A 93 -5.92 -12.99 -3.32
N ARG A 94 -6.29 -13.46 -2.13
CA ARG A 94 -5.99 -14.81 -1.62
C ARG A 94 -6.58 -15.92 -2.47
N ARG A 95 -7.77 -15.72 -3.05
CA ARG A 95 -8.47 -16.71 -3.88
C ARG A 95 -7.94 -16.83 -5.29
N ASN A 96 -7.14 -15.87 -5.77
CA ASN A 96 -6.64 -15.80 -7.15
C ASN A 96 -5.21 -16.36 -7.32
N ASP A 97 -4.79 -17.33 -6.52
CA ASP A 97 -3.46 -17.99 -6.58
C ASP A 97 -2.21 -17.08 -6.46
N PHE A 98 -2.38 -15.79 -6.17
CA PHE A 98 -1.23 -14.90 -5.97
C PHE A 98 -0.61 -15.06 -4.58
N ILE A 99 -1.42 -15.31 -3.53
CA ILE A 99 -0.87 -15.54 -2.17
C ILE A 99 -0.12 -16.89 -2.09
N SER A 100 -0.53 -17.90 -2.86
CA SER A 100 0.23 -19.14 -2.96
C SER A 100 1.60 -18.89 -3.62
N THR A 101 1.69 -18.03 -4.64
CA THR A 101 2.99 -17.61 -5.22
C THR A 101 3.79 -16.69 -4.29
N PHE A 102 3.12 -15.81 -3.54
CA PHE A 102 3.72 -14.86 -2.59
C PHE A 102 4.49 -15.55 -1.45
N ASN A 103 4.01 -16.71 -0.98
CA ASN A 103 4.70 -17.53 0.01
C ASN A 103 5.87 -18.34 -0.58
N THR A 104 5.95 -18.46 -1.91
CA THR A 104 7.00 -19.24 -2.60
C THR A 104 8.15 -18.40 -3.15
N ILE A 105 8.07 -17.07 -3.13
CA ILE A 105 9.22 -16.21 -3.50
C ILE A 105 10.27 -16.38 -2.39
N PRO A 106 11.43 -17.01 -2.68
CA PRO A 106 12.49 -17.16 -1.69
C PRO A 106 12.98 -15.76 -1.29
N LEU A 107 13.25 -15.58 0.00
CA LEU A 107 14.04 -14.43 0.43
C LEU A 107 15.37 -14.51 -0.33
N GLY A 108 15.63 -13.52 -1.17
CA GLY A 108 16.90 -13.41 -1.88
C GLY A 108 18.01 -13.16 -0.86
N PHE A 109 18.69 -14.26 -0.52
CA PHE A 109 19.91 -14.45 0.28
C PHE A 109 19.84 -14.10 1.78
#